data_AF-A0A7J7XJ21-F1
#
_entry.id   AF-A0A7J7XJ21-F1
#
_cell.length_a   1.000
_cell.length_b   1.000
_cell.length_c   1.000
_cell.angle_alpha   90.00
_cell.angle_beta   90.00
_cell.angle_gamma   90.00
#
_symmetry.space_group_name_H-M   'P 1'
#
loop_
_entity.id
_entity.type
_entity.pdbx_description
1 polymer ?
#
loop_
_entity_poly.entity_id
_entity_poly.type
_entity_poly.pdbx_seq_one_letter_code
_entity_poly.pdbx_strand_id
1 'polypeptide(L)'
;MFVYTKQYGLGAEEEDILVRCVSVLGNLADQLYYPCEHIAWAADAKILHVDAARWWVLSTALWGLSLLLGIVRSLWVVLKLRQQLRSPAAAVTSQRPRSTRGAVEARIQSELMTLLSNLADLANAVHWLPPGFLWAGRFPPWLVGLLGTISSLLSVFQAARASGWADKAAS
;
A
#
# COMPACT_ATOMS: atom_id res chain seq x y z
N MET A 1 -10.04 -8.56 -3.79
CA MET A 1 -10.18 -7.10 -4.00
C MET A 1 -11.62 -6.63 -3.92
N PHE A 2 -12.51 -6.96 -4.87
CA PHE A 2 -13.87 -6.41 -4.90
C PHE A 2 -14.69 -6.60 -3.61
N VAL A 3 -14.64 -7.78 -2.97
CA VAL A 3 -15.32 -8.05 -1.68
C VAL A 3 -14.76 -7.18 -0.55
N TYR A 4 -13.44 -6.99 -0.52
CA TYR A 4 -12.75 -6.14 0.46
C TYR A 4 -13.09 -4.65 0.25
N THR A 5 -13.13 -4.19 -1.01
CA THR A 5 -13.58 -2.83 -1.36
C THR A 5 -15.03 -2.60 -0.99
N LYS A 6 -15.90 -3.60 -1.20
CA LYS A 6 -17.31 -3.53 -0.75
C LYS A 6 -17.44 -3.48 0.76
N GLN A 7 -16.61 -4.22 1.49
CA GLN A 7 -16.58 -4.20 2.97
C GLN A 7 -16.03 -2.87 3.51
N TYR A 8 -15.00 -2.29 2.87
CA TYR A 8 -14.47 -0.97 3.21
C TYR A 8 -15.47 0.17 2.89
N GLY A 9 -16.27 0.01 1.84
CA GLY A 9 -17.29 0.97 1.42
C GLY A 9 -16.68 2.31 1.06
N LEU A 10 -17.20 3.40 1.64
CA LEU A 10 -16.63 4.74 1.50
C LEU A 10 -15.62 5.08 2.61
N GLY A 11 -15.23 4.15 3.49
CA GLY A 11 -14.30 4.41 4.60
C GLY A 11 -14.95 5.10 5.81
N ALA A 12 -16.18 4.71 6.17
CA ALA A 12 -16.93 5.27 7.29
C ALA A 12 -16.29 5.00 8.67
N GLU A 13 -15.40 4.01 8.77
CA GLU A 13 -14.62 3.72 10.00
C GLU A 13 -13.43 4.68 10.21
N GLU A 14 -13.03 5.45 9.20
CA GLU A 14 -11.91 6.39 9.30
C GLU A 14 -12.40 7.80 9.61
N GLU A 15 -12.02 8.34 10.78
CA GLU A 15 -12.33 9.72 11.18
C GLU A 15 -11.62 10.78 10.32
N ASP A 16 -10.56 10.40 9.61
CA ASP A 16 -9.70 11.32 8.86
C ASP A 16 -10.09 11.35 7.37
N ILE A 17 -10.61 12.49 6.92
CA ILE A 17 -11.09 12.69 5.54
C ILE A 17 -9.97 12.47 4.51
N LEU A 18 -8.72 12.80 4.84
CA LEU A 18 -7.59 12.60 3.94
C LEU A 18 -7.28 11.13 3.76
N VAL A 19 -7.18 10.38 4.86
CA VAL A 19 -6.92 8.92 4.83
C VAL A 19 -8.03 8.22 4.07
N ARG A 20 -9.29 8.60 4.32
CA ARG A 20 -10.48 8.09 3.63
C ARG A 20 -10.42 8.34 2.13
N CYS A 21 -10.13 9.58 1.70
CA CYS A 21 -10.06 9.93 0.28
C CYS A 21 -8.94 9.16 -0.44
N VAL A 22 -7.74 9.15 0.16
CA VAL A 22 -6.56 8.45 -0.37
C VAL A 22 -6.80 6.95 -0.49
N SER A 23 -7.45 6.34 0.51
CA SER A 23 -7.81 4.92 0.49
C SER A 23 -8.85 4.59 -0.58
N VAL A 24 -9.87 5.44 -0.76
CA VAL A 24 -10.88 5.25 -1.83
C VAL A 24 -10.25 5.36 -3.21
N LEU A 25 -9.40 6.37 -3.43
CA LEU A 25 -8.68 6.53 -4.70
C LEU A 25 -7.69 5.38 -4.95
N GLY A 26 -7.02 4.89 -3.91
CA GLY A 26 -6.11 3.74 -4.00
C GLY A 26 -6.86 2.47 -4.41
N ASN A 27 -7.98 2.18 -3.74
CA ASN A 27 -8.85 1.06 -4.08
C ASN A 27 -9.40 1.15 -5.52
N LEU A 28 -9.75 2.36 -5.98
CA LEU A 28 -10.18 2.58 -7.36
C LEU A 28 -9.07 2.27 -8.35
N ALA A 29 -7.85 2.75 -8.08
CA ALA A 29 -6.68 2.48 -8.91
C ALA A 29 -6.39 0.97 -8.98
N ASP A 30 -6.43 0.26 -7.85
CA ASP A 30 -6.25 -1.20 -7.80
C ASP A 30 -7.35 -1.95 -8.58
N GLN A 31 -8.59 -1.46 -8.50
CA GLN A 31 -9.71 -2.09 -9.20
C GLN A 31 -9.64 -1.89 -10.72
N LEU A 32 -9.06 -0.77 -11.19
CA LEU A 32 -8.83 -0.48 -12.59
C LEU A 32 -7.55 -1.12 -13.12
N TYR A 33 -6.55 -1.34 -12.26
CA TYR A 33 -5.28 -1.98 -12.59
C TYR A 33 -5.49 -3.34 -13.24
N TYR A 34 -6.22 -4.25 -12.56
CA TYR A 34 -6.37 -5.62 -13.06
C TYR A 34 -7.05 -5.70 -14.44
N PRO A 35 -8.20 -5.04 -14.71
CA PRO A 35 -8.77 -5.02 -16.05
C PRO A 35 -7.81 -4.48 -17.12
N CYS A 36 -7.06 -3.41 -16.82
CA CYS A 36 -6.10 -2.85 -17.77
C CYS A 36 -4.96 -3.83 -18.07
N GLU A 37 -4.47 -4.53 -17.04
CA GLU A 37 -3.45 -5.57 -17.19
C GLU A 37 -3.95 -6.75 -18.04
N HIS A 38 -5.19 -7.20 -17.82
CA HIS A 38 -5.79 -8.28 -18.63
C HIS A 38 -5.96 -7.88 -20.10
N ILE A 39 -6.32 -6.61 -20.36
CA ILE A 39 -6.40 -6.09 -21.74
C ILE A 39 -5.00 -6.04 -22.37
N ALA A 40 -3.99 -5.58 -21.62
CA ALA A 40 -2.61 -5.54 -22.09
C ALA A 40 -2.10 -6.94 -22.48
N TRP A 41 -2.33 -7.92 -21.59
CA TRP A 41 -1.98 -9.31 -21.84
C TRP A 41 -2.73 -9.89 -23.04
N ALA A 42 -4.04 -9.67 -23.16
CA ALA A 42 -4.84 -10.19 -24.28
C ALA A 42 -4.44 -9.57 -25.62
N ALA A 43 -3.98 -8.31 -25.61
CA ALA A 43 -3.43 -7.63 -26.76
C ALA A 43 -2.07 -8.21 -27.19
N ASP A 44 -1.19 -8.50 -26.23
CA ASP A 44 0.10 -9.16 -26.49
C ASP A 44 -0.08 -10.59 -27.03
N ALA A 45 -1.05 -11.34 -26.48
CA ALA A 45 -1.42 -12.67 -26.93
C ALA A 45 -2.14 -12.70 -28.30
N LYS A 46 -2.33 -11.54 -28.96
CA LYS A 46 -3.04 -11.37 -30.24
C LYS A 46 -4.50 -11.81 -30.21
N ILE A 47 -5.10 -11.89 -29.02
CA ILE A 47 -6.53 -12.14 -28.84
C ILE A 47 -7.31 -10.87 -29.18
N LEU A 48 -6.80 -9.70 -28.78
CA LEU A 48 -7.35 -8.39 -29.09
C LEU A 48 -6.41 -7.60 -30.02
N HIS A 49 -6.97 -6.90 -31.00
CA HIS A 49 -6.22 -6.04 -31.93
C HIS A 49 -6.15 -4.60 -31.40
N VAL A 50 -5.59 -4.42 -30.20
CA VAL A 50 -5.36 -3.11 -29.58
C VAL A 50 -3.87 -2.92 -29.26
N ASP A 51 -3.46 -1.69 -28.97
CA ASP A 51 -2.07 -1.37 -28.64
C ASP A 51 -1.70 -1.86 -27.23
N ALA A 52 -1.06 -3.02 -27.14
CA ALA A 52 -0.65 -3.64 -25.88
C ALA A 52 0.28 -2.74 -25.05
N ALA A 53 1.20 -2.01 -25.70
CA ALA A 53 2.16 -1.17 -25.01
C ALA A 53 1.47 -0.05 -24.23
N ARG A 54 0.44 0.59 -24.81
CA ARG A 54 -0.35 1.62 -24.11
C ARG A 54 -1.07 1.04 -22.88
N TRP A 55 -1.63 -0.16 -22.99
CA TRP A 55 -2.34 -0.80 -21.88
C TRP A 55 -1.39 -1.24 -20.76
N TRP A 56 -0.19 -1.71 -21.07
CA TRP A 56 0.87 -1.98 -20.09
C TRP A 56 1.32 -0.72 -19.35
N VAL A 57 1.50 0.39 -20.08
CA VAL A 57 1.85 1.67 -19.47
C VAL A 57 0.72 2.15 -18.55
N LEU A 58 -0.53 2.02 -18.98
CA LEU A 58 -1.68 2.41 -18.17
C LEU A 58 -1.82 1.56 -16.91
N SER A 59 -1.71 0.23 -17.00
CA SER A 59 -1.75 -0.65 -15.83
C SER A 59 -0.59 -0.34 -14.87
N THR A 60 0.63 -0.20 -15.39
CA THR A 60 1.80 0.16 -14.56
C THR A 60 1.63 1.53 -13.90
N ALA A 61 1.02 2.50 -14.58
CA ALA A 61 0.73 3.82 -14.00
C ALA A 61 -0.34 3.75 -12.91
N LEU A 62 -1.40 2.95 -13.10
CA LEU A 62 -2.43 2.73 -12.07
C LEU A 62 -1.85 2.04 -10.83
N TRP A 63 -0.98 1.04 -11.02
CA TRP A 63 -0.27 0.39 -9.93
C TRP A 63 0.66 1.37 -9.20
N GLY A 64 1.46 2.15 -9.94
CA GLY A 64 2.29 3.20 -9.34
C GLY A 64 1.48 4.24 -8.57
N LEU A 65 0.31 4.62 -9.07
CA LEU A 65 -0.60 5.55 -8.39
C LEU A 65 -1.15 4.95 -7.08
N SER A 66 -1.58 3.69 -7.07
CA SER A 66 -2.09 3.05 -5.84
C SER A 66 -0.99 2.93 -4.78
N LEU A 67 0.24 2.62 -5.18
CA LEU A 67 1.41 2.61 -4.30
C LEU A 67 1.72 3.99 -3.71
N LEU A 68 1.69 5.05 -4.53
CA LEU A 68 1.87 6.43 -4.07
C LEU A 68 0.80 6.85 -3.05
N LEU A 69 -0.46 6.51 -3.32
CA LEU A 69 -1.56 6.77 -2.39
C LEU A 69 -1.36 5.98 -1.08
N GLY A 70 -0.96 4.72 -1.16
CA GLY A 70 -0.60 3.90 0.00
C GLY A 70 0.53 4.50 0.85
N ILE A 71 1.57 5.04 0.22
CA ILE A 71 2.68 5.75 0.88
C ILE A 71 2.16 6.98 1.63
N VAL A 72 1.36 7.83 0.97
CA VAL A 72 0.78 9.04 1.57
C VAL A 72 -0.08 8.68 2.78
N ARG A 73 -0.93 7.64 2.65
CA ARG A 73 -1.78 7.13 3.74
C ARG A 73 -0.94 6.69 4.94
N SER A 74 0.02 5.79 4.73
CA SER A 74 0.86 5.25 5.83
C SER A 74 1.68 6.34 6.50
N LEU A 75 2.24 7.28 5.73
CA LEU A 75 3.00 8.39 6.30
C LEU A 75 2.11 9.30 7.17
N TRP A 76 0.92 9.66 6.67
CA TRP A 76 -0.02 10.49 7.42
C TRP A 76 -0.43 9.83 8.74
N VAL A 77 -0.77 8.54 8.69
CA VAL A 77 -1.14 7.77 9.89
C VAL A 77 0.02 7.72 10.89
N VAL A 78 1.26 7.45 10.45
CA VAL A 78 2.44 7.43 11.33
C VAL A 78 2.67 8.79 11.99
N LEU A 79 2.58 9.88 11.22
CA LEU A 79 2.75 11.24 11.76
C LEU A 79 1.69 11.57 12.81
N LYS A 80 0.42 11.25 12.53
CA LYS A 80 -0.71 11.46 13.44
C LYS A 80 -0.54 10.65 14.73
N LEU A 81 -0.18 9.37 14.63
CA LEU A 81 0.05 8.51 15.81
C LEU A 81 1.25 8.99 16.64
N ARG A 82 2.34 9.43 15.99
CA ARG A 82 3.49 10.01 16.68
C ARG A 82 3.15 11.33 17.38
N GLN A 83 2.32 12.16 16.75
CA GLN A 83 1.83 13.40 17.38
C GLN A 83 0.99 13.07 18.63
N GLN A 84 0.08 12.10 18.55
CA GLN A 84 -0.70 11.64 19.71
C GLN A 84 0.16 11.15 20.87
N LEU A 85 1.28 10.47 20.59
CA LEU A 85 2.24 10.04 21.62
C LEU A 85 3.03 11.20 22.24
N ARG A 86 3.24 12.30 21.49
CA ARG A 86 4.00 13.48 21.92
C ARG A 86 3.14 14.55 22.61
N SER A 87 1.82 14.54 22.42
CA SER A 87 0.93 15.58 22.96
C SER A 87 0.87 15.56 24.50
N PRO A 88 1.05 16.72 25.19
CA PRO A 88 0.99 16.84 26.65
C PRO A 88 -0.35 16.45 27.29
N ALA A 89 -1.45 16.48 26.53
CA ALA A 89 -2.75 15.98 26.97
C ALA A 89 -2.72 14.47 27.31
N ALA A 90 -1.82 13.70 26.70
CA ALA A 90 -1.58 12.30 27.07
C ALA A 90 -0.88 12.14 28.43
N ALA A 91 -0.16 13.17 28.91
CA ALA A 91 0.44 13.21 30.24
C ALA A 91 -0.57 13.58 31.34
N VAL A 92 -1.57 14.42 31.03
CA VAL A 92 -2.69 14.71 31.97
C VAL A 92 -3.66 13.52 32.05
N THR A 93 -3.81 12.76 30.97
CA THR A 93 -4.59 11.51 30.92
C THR A 93 -3.73 10.30 31.38
N SER A 94 -3.00 10.45 32.48
CA SER A 94 -2.05 9.46 33.05
C SER A 94 -2.67 8.09 33.45
N GLN A 95 -3.96 7.88 33.21
CA GLN A 95 -4.64 6.60 33.37
C GLN A 95 -4.78 5.79 32.07
N ARG A 96 -4.17 6.19 30.96
CA ARG A 96 -4.22 5.37 29.73
C ARG A 96 -3.37 4.10 29.96
N PRO A 97 -3.95 2.89 29.89
CA PRO A 97 -3.24 1.67 30.25
C PRO A 97 -2.04 1.45 29.34
N ARG A 98 -0.97 0.88 29.89
CA ARG A 98 0.29 0.56 29.17
C ARG A 98 0.03 -0.25 27.89
N SER A 99 -1.06 -1.02 27.86
CA SER A 99 -1.56 -1.75 26.69
C SER A 99 -1.91 -0.84 25.51
N THR A 100 -2.50 0.34 25.73
CA THR A 100 -2.88 1.26 24.65
C THR A 100 -1.66 1.88 23.97
N ARG A 101 -0.62 2.22 24.75
CA ARG A 101 0.64 2.76 24.19
C ARG A 101 1.39 1.70 23.37
N GLY A 102 1.39 0.45 23.84
CA GLY A 102 1.92 -0.68 23.09
C GLY A 102 1.17 -0.92 21.77
N ALA A 103 -0.15 -0.83 21.78
CA ALA A 103 -0.97 -0.95 20.57
C ALA A 103 -0.71 0.16 19.54
N VAL A 104 -0.53 1.40 19.99
CA VAL A 104 -0.18 2.54 19.10
C VAL A 104 1.20 2.33 18.46
N GLU A 105 2.21 1.94 19.25
CA GLU A 105 3.55 1.66 18.72
C GLU A 105 3.50 0.48 17.72
N ALA A 106 2.77 -0.58 18.05
CA ALA A 106 2.61 -1.72 17.15
C ALA A 106 1.94 -1.33 15.82
N ARG A 107 0.97 -0.40 15.85
CA ARG A 107 0.34 0.16 14.64
C ARG A 107 1.31 1.03 13.84
N ILE A 108 2.13 1.87 14.50
CA ILE A 108 3.21 2.62 13.83
C ILE A 108 4.16 1.67 13.12
N GLN A 109 4.61 0.60 13.80
CA GLN A 109 5.50 -0.39 13.21
C GLN A 109 4.87 -1.07 11.99
N SER A 110 3.59 -1.41 12.05
CA SER A 110 2.87 -1.97 10.89
C SER A 110 2.85 -0.99 9.71
N GLU A 111 2.49 0.26 9.94
CA GLU A 111 2.42 1.27 8.89
C GLU A 111 3.80 1.59 8.28
N LEU A 112 4.89 1.50 9.06
CA LEU A 112 6.25 1.61 8.54
C LEU A 112 6.62 0.43 7.63
N MET A 113 6.20 -0.79 7.96
CA MET A 113 6.43 -1.96 7.11
C MET A 113 5.64 -1.85 5.80
N THR A 114 4.39 -1.39 5.88
CA THR A 114 3.57 -1.08 4.69
C THR A 114 4.23 0.00 3.83
N LEU A 115 4.71 1.08 4.44
CA LEU A 115 5.42 2.17 3.76
C LEU A 115 6.66 1.67 3.01
N LEU A 116 7.50 0.87 3.67
CA LEU A 116 8.71 0.30 3.07
C LEU A 116 8.38 -0.66 1.91
N SER A 117 7.34 -1.49 2.05
CA SER A 117 6.89 -2.37 0.96
C SER A 117 6.45 -1.54 -0.24
N ASN A 118 5.58 -0.55 -0.03
CA ASN A 118 5.07 0.29 -1.12
C ASN A 118 6.19 1.08 -1.81
N LEU A 119 7.22 1.51 -1.08
CA LEU A 119 8.39 2.17 -1.67
C LEU A 119 9.22 1.22 -2.54
N ALA A 120 9.43 -0.01 -2.09
CA ALA A 120 10.14 -1.01 -2.88
C ALA A 120 9.38 -1.37 -4.16
N ASP A 121 8.07 -1.56 -4.05
CA ASP A 121 7.20 -1.84 -5.20
C ASP A 121 7.10 -0.64 -6.13
N LEU A 122 7.06 0.60 -5.61
CA LEU A 122 7.03 1.82 -6.43
C LEU A 122 8.32 1.99 -7.23
N ALA A 123 9.46 1.65 -6.62
CA ALA A 123 10.74 1.67 -7.31
C ALA A 123 10.75 0.72 -8.52
N ASN A 124 10.12 -0.45 -8.38
CA ASN A 124 9.90 -1.40 -9.48
C ASN A 124 8.86 -0.90 -10.50
N ALA A 125 7.74 -0.34 -10.06
CA ALA A 125 6.72 0.23 -10.93
C ALA A 125 7.29 1.32 -11.85
N VAL A 126 8.09 2.24 -11.29
CA VAL A 126 8.75 3.29 -12.08
C VAL A 126 9.78 2.70 -13.05
N HIS A 127 10.47 1.61 -12.68
CA HIS A 127 11.40 0.96 -13.57
C HIS A 127 10.73 0.39 -14.83
N TRP A 128 9.49 -0.13 -14.72
CA TRP A 128 8.72 -0.69 -15.83
C TRP A 128 7.97 0.35 -16.69
N LEU A 129 8.01 1.63 -16.33
CA LEU A 129 7.46 2.70 -17.17
C LEU A 129 8.33 2.96 -18.42
N PRO A 130 7.81 3.70 -19.41
CA PRO A 130 8.57 4.05 -20.61
C PRO A 130 9.86 4.82 -20.32
N PRO A 131 10.92 4.61 -21.10
CA PRO A 131 12.18 5.33 -20.93
C PRO A 131 11.96 6.84 -21.06
N GLY A 132 12.64 7.61 -20.21
CA GLY A 132 12.45 9.07 -20.09
C GLY A 132 11.62 9.48 -18.86
N PHE A 133 10.95 8.54 -18.20
CA PHE A 133 10.29 8.79 -16.92
C PHE A 133 11.19 8.40 -15.73
N LEU A 134 11.69 9.38 -14.97
CA LEU A 134 12.54 9.16 -13.79
C LEU A 134 13.70 8.18 -14.05
N TRP A 135 13.70 7.01 -13.39
CA TRP A 135 14.69 5.93 -13.54
C TRP A 135 14.16 4.72 -14.33
N ALA A 136 13.12 4.90 -15.14
CA ALA A 136 12.60 3.89 -16.05
C ALA A 136 13.72 3.20 -16.85
N GLY A 137 13.71 1.86 -16.87
CA GLY A 137 14.70 1.04 -17.56
C GLY A 137 16.13 1.06 -16.97
N ARG A 138 16.38 1.74 -15.84
CA ARG A 138 17.75 1.87 -15.27
C ARG A 138 18.16 0.74 -14.33
N PHE A 139 17.22 0.03 -13.72
CA PHE A 139 17.55 -1.03 -12.76
C PHE A 139 17.96 -2.32 -13.47
N PRO A 140 19.01 -3.00 -12.99
CA PRO A 140 19.33 -4.34 -13.45
C PRO A 140 18.27 -5.34 -12.94
N PRO A 141 18.01 -6.45 -13.67
CA PRO A 141 16.96 -7.41 -13.30
C PRO A 141 17.06 -7.96 -11.88
N TRP A 142 18.28 -8.16 -11.36
CA TRP A 142 18.50 -8.66 -9.99
C TRP A 142 18.00 -7.67 -8.93
N LEU A 143 18.12 -6.36 -9.17
CA LEU A 143 17.70 -5.33 -8.23
C LEU A 143 16.17 -5.27 -8.17
N VAL A 144 15.51 -5.39 -9.33
CA VAL A 144 14.06 -5.48 -9.43
C VAL A 144 13.53 -6.68 -8.63
N GLY A 145 14.18 -7.85 -8.83
CA GLY A 145 13.86 -9.06 -8.08
C GLY A 145 14.11 -8.93 -6.57
N LEU A 146 15.20 -8.28 -6.16
CA LEU A 146 15.51 -8.03 -4.76
C LEU A 146 14.45 -7.14 -4.10
N LEU A 147 14.07 -6.03 -4.74
CA LEU A 147 13.03 -5.12 -4.23
C LEU A 147 11.69 -5.84 -4.08
N GLY A 148 11.31 -6.65 -5.08
CA GLY A 148 10.09 -7.48 -5.00
C GLY A 148 10.15 -8.55 -3.92
N THR A 149 11.34 -9.10 -3.64
CA THR A 149 11.55 -10.05 -2.54
C THR A 149 11.39 -9.37 -1.20
N ILE A 150 11.95 -8.17 -1.03
CA ILE A 150 11.83 -7.38 0.21
C ILE A 150 10.36 -7.05 0.48
N SER A 151 9.62 -6.52 -0.50
CA SER A 151 8.19 -6.20 -0.33
C SER A 151 7.35 -7.41 0.01
N SER A 152 7.60 -8.55 -0.65
CA SER A 152 6.93 -9.82 -0.37
C SER A 152 7.21 -10.31 1.06
N LEU A 153 8.47 -10.30 1.50
CA LEU A 153 8.84 -10.71 2.87
C LEU A 153 8.21 -9.80 3.92
N LEU A 154 8.18 -8.49 3.69
CA LEU A 154 7.51 -7.53 4.58
C LEU A 154 6.01 -7.80 4.69
N SER A 155 5.37 -8.15 3.56
CA SER A 155 3.94 -8.47 3.53
C SER A 155 3.63 -9.77 4.26
N VAL A 156 4.43 -10.82 4.04
CA VAL A 156 4.29 -12.11 4.76
C VAL A 156 4.51 -11.92 6.26
N PHE A 157 5.53 -11.15 6.65
CA PHE A 157 5.80 -10.85 8.05
C PHE A 157 4.65 -10.10 8.73
N GLN A 158 4.05 -9.13 8.04
CA GLN A 158 2.86 -8.42 8.53
C GLN A 158 1.66 -9.35 8.69
N ALA A 159 1.40 -10.22 7.71
CA ALA A 159 0.32 -11.20 7.75
C ALA A 159 0.49 -12.20 8.93
N ALA A 160 1.69 -12.73 9.13
CA ALA A 160 2.01 -13.65 10.23
C ALA A 160 1.86 -13.00 11.62
N ARG A 161 2.17 -11.70 11.73
CA ARG A 161 1.94 -10.94 12.97
C ARG A 161 0.46 -10.70 13.24
N ALA A 162 -0.33 -10.43 12.20
CA ALA A 162 -1.77 -10.23 12.33
C ALA A 162 -2.49 -11.52 12.76
N SER A 163 -2.11 -12.68 12.20
CA SER A 163 -2.67 -13.97 12.60
C SER A 163 -2.33 -14.34 14.04
N GLY A 164 -1.07 -14.16 14.47
CA GLY A 164 -0.66 -14.44 15.85
C GLY A 164 -1.33 -13.55 16.92
N TRP A 165 -1.89 -12.40 16.53
CA TRP A 165 -2.73 -11.58 17.41
C TRP A 165 -4.19 -12.03 17.42
N ALA A 166 -4.72 -12.50 16.29
CA ALA A 166 -6.07 -13.07 16.22
C ALA A 166 -6.20 -14.32 17.10
N ASP A 167 -5.19 -15.20 17.06
CA ASP A 167 -5.17 -16.43 17.87
C ASP A 167 -5.14 -16.15 19.38
N LYS A 168 -4.39 -15.12 19.80
CA LYS A 168 -4.33 -14.68 21.20
C LYS A 168 -5.58 -13.96 21.70
N ALA A 169 -6.38 -13.38 20.80
CA ALA A 169 -7.63 -12.72 21.15
C ALA A 169 -8.80 -13.71 21.27
N ALA A 170 -8.66 -14.91 20.68
CA ALA A 170 -9.65 -15.99 20.73
C ALA A 170 -9.40 -17.02 21.86
N SER A 171 -8.26 -16.91 22.57
CA SER A 171 -7.88 -17.73 23.74
C SER A 171 -8.15 -17.03 25.06
#